data_AF-A0A1S7FVW0-F1
#
_entry.id   AF-A0A1S7FVW0-F1
#
_cell.length_a   1.000
_cell.length_b   1.000
_cell.length_c   1.000
_cell.angle_alpha   90.00
_cell.angle_beta   90.00
_cell.angle_gamma   90.00
#
_symmetry.space_group_name_H-M   'P 1'
#
loop_
_entity.id
_entity.type
_entity.pdbx_description
1 polymer ?
#
loop_
_entity_poly.entity_id
_entity_poly.type
_entity_poly.pdbx_seq_one_letter_code
_entity_poly.pdbx_strand_id
1 'polypeptide(L)'
;MIIKCIAKRSQRAITRGKVYAVCAGEYGGETFQSYKIVDDAGGLSVYETTDFKVINEDLTGYELQRGENEYVHNLIAYPSFYEDYYNDDKQARENLMRAMQGIYEKDCSEEDLVDCICCDDYSDDMKCIFLEILVLKTEEIDTTVLLGYFHLDYLRKDMTLTKSLFAVLAKSKNEDVYHFFLAYLYENAGLSEEIDEIVRVYFDDYY
;
A
#
# COMPACT_ATOMS: atom_id res chain seq x y z
N MET A 1 2.24 11.39 -6.87
CA MET A 1 3.46 10.91 -7.57
C MET A 1 3.96 9.58 -6.98
N ILE A 2 4.27 8.60 -7.83
CA ILE A 2 4.91 7.33 -7.46
C ILE A 2 6.19 7.07 -8.26
N ILE A 3 7.16 6.44 -7.59
CA ILE A 3 8.48 6.10 -8.14
C ILE A 3 8.84 4.65 -7.88
N LYS A 4 9.59 4.02 -8.79
CA LYS A 4 10.09 2.64 -8.65
C LYS A 4 11.60 2.65 -8.43
N CYS A 5 12.06 2.01 -7.36
CA CYS A 5 13.49 1.92 -7.08
C CYS A 5 14.21 1.08 -8.13
N ILE A 6 15.28 1.62 -8.71
CA ILE A 6 16.15 0.95 -9.68
C ILE A 6 17.56 0.68 -9.12
N ALA A 7 17.93 1.38 -8.03
CA ALA A 7 19.21 1.23 -7.36
C ALA A 7 19.42 -0.19 -6.80
N LYS A 8 20.68 -0.63 -6.74
CA LYS A 8 21.12 -1.90 -6.14
C LYS A 8 21.89 -1.70 -4.81
N ARG A 9 21.82 -0.52 -4.20
CA ARG A 9 22.77 -0.10 -3.16
C ARG A 9 22.46 -0.79 -1.82
N SER A 10 23.36 -1.67 -1.38
CA SER A 10 23.26 -2.47 -0.15
C SER A 10 23.34 -1.68 1.17
N GLN A 11 23.27 -0.34 1.14
CA GLN A 11 23.39 0.53 2.31
C GLN A 11 22.23 1.52 2.46
N ARG A 12 21.25 1.51 1.55
CA ARG A 12 20.05 2.35 1.63
C ARG A 12 18.87 1.46 2.02
N ALA A 13 17.96 1.97 2.87
CA ALA A 13 16.73 1.27 3.26
C ALA A 13 15.68 1.31 2.14
N ILE A 14 16.08 0.98 0.90
CA ILE A 14 15.19 0.93 -0.25
C ILE A 14 15.45 -0.36 -1.05
N THR A 15 14.38 -1.03 -1.43
CA THR A 15 14.41 -2.30 -2.15
C THR A 15 14.18 -2.09 -3.64
N ARG A 16 15.05 -2.70 -4.46
CA ARG A 16 15.00 -2.60 -5.91
C ARG A 16 13.72 -3.22 -6.46
N GLY A 17 13.02 -2.49 -7.31
CA GLY A 17 11.74 -2.92 -7.89
C GLY A 17 10.53 -2.52 -7.05
N LYS A 18 10.70 -2.12 -5.79
CA LYS A 18 9.62 -1.62 -4.94
C LYS A 18 9.16 -0.23 -5.39
N VAL A 19 7.87 0.05 -5.22
CA VAL A 19 7.22 1.32 -5.59
C VAL A 19 6.97 2.14 -4.32
N TYR A 20 7.30 3.43 -4.37
CA TYR A 20 7.18 4.34 -3.26
C TYR A 20 6.31 5.53 -3.64
N ALA A 21 5.42 5.91 -2.73
CA ALA A 21 4.72 7.19 -2.78
C ALA A 21 5.68 8.31 -2.41
N VAL A 22 5.76 9.35 -3.23
CA VAL A 22 6.58 10.54 -2.97
C VAL A 22 5.74 11.53 -2.18
N CYS A 23 5.97 11.65 -0.88
CA CYS A 23 5.19 12.53 -0.02
C CYS A 23 5.64 13.99 -0.14
N ALA A 24 6.92 14.21 -0.40
CA ALA A 24 7.49 15.51 -0.70
C ALA A 24 8.73 15.39 -1.60
N GLY A 25 9.21 16.48 -2.18
CA GLY A 25 10.43 16.48 -2.97
C GLY A 25 10.93 17.86 -3.31
N GLU A 26 12.24 18.04 -3.28
CA GLU A 26 12.90 19.28 -3.66
C GLU A 26 12.87 19.44 -5.19
N TYR A 27 12.44 20.60 -5.65
CA TYR A 27 12.22 20.90 -7.06
C TYR A 27 13.17 22.00 -7.55
N GLY A 28 14.15 21.59 -8.36
CA GLY A 28 15.17 22.44 -8.93
C GLY A 28 14.78 22.95 -10.31
N GLY A 29 13.84 23.90 -10.37
CA GLY A 29 13.46 24.63 -11.58
C GLY A 29 12.64 23.83 -12.61
N GLU A 30 13.18 22.74 -13.14
CA GLU A 30 12.54 21.90 -14.16
C GLU A 30 12.37 20.44 -13.74
N THR A 31 13.07 19.99 -12.70
CA THR A 31 13.03 18.59 -12.25
C THR A 31 13.23 18.46 -10.74
N PHE A 32 12.70 17.38 -10.18
CA PHE A 32 12.99 16.98 -8.81
C PHE A 32 14.49 16.65 -8.65
N GLN A 33 15.09 17.20 -7.60
CA GLN A 33 16.47 16.93 -7.19
C GLN A 33 16.54 15.82 -6.14
N SER A 34 15.50 15.71 -5.31
CA SER A 34 15.35 14.65 -4.33
C SER A 34 13.90 14.27 -4.09
N TYR A 35 13.68 13.07 -3.56
CA TYR A 35 12.38 12.56 -3.14
C TYR A 35 12.40 12.26 -1.64
N LYS A 36 11.34 12.65 -0.94
CA LYS A 36 11.04 12.24 0.44
C LYS A 36 9.97 11.15 0.42
N ILE A 37 10.36 9.96 0.86
CA ILE A 37 9.52 8.76 0.88
C ILE A 37 9.60 8.10 2.25
N VAL A 38 8.58 7.33 2.62
CA VAL A 38 8.72 6.37 3.72
C VAL A 38 9.48 5.16 3.19
N ASP A 39 10.65 4.92 3.76
CA ASP A 39 11.59 3.88 3.34
C ASP A 39 11.27 2.50 3.97
N ASP A 40 12.06 1.49 3.64
CA ASP A 40 11.86 0.12 4.13
C ASP A 40 12.11 -0.02 5.64
N ALA A 41 12.77 0.95 6.28
CA ALA A 41 12.92 1.02 7.72
C ALA A 41 11.74 1.75 8.40
N GLY A 42 10.77 2.24 7.62
CA GLY A 42 9.60 2.97 8.08
C GLY A 42 9.85 4.45 8.35
N GLY A 43 11.03 4.97 8.00
CA GLY A 43 11.39 6.38 8.19
C GLY A 43 11.06 7.24 6.98
N LEU A 44 10.58 8.46 7.20
CA LEU A 44 10.47 9.47 6.15
C LEU A 44 11.86 10.04 5.83
N SER A 45 12.46 9.55 4.76
CA SER A 45 13.87 9.80 4.41
C SER A 45 14.01 10.48 3.04
N VAL A 46 15.08 11.26 2.86
CA VAL A 46 15.42 11.93 1.60
C VAL A 46 16.32 11.05 0.74
N TYR A 47 15.99 10.90 -0.54
CA TYR A 47 16.79 10.16 -1.50
C TYR A 47 17.02 10.93 -2.79
N GLU A 48 18.14 10.64 -3.45
CA GLU A 48 18.49 11.19 -4.76
C GLU A 48 17.58 10.59 -5.85
N THR A 49 17.14 11.42 -6.80
CA THR A 49 16.27 10.95 -7.89
C THR A 49 16.92 9.86 -8.77
N THR A 50 18.25 9.81 -8.82
CA THR A 50 19.02 8.80 -9.56
C THR A 50 18.79 7.36 -9.08
N ASP A 51 18.27 7.18 -7.87
CA ASP A 51 17.94 5.85 -7.35
C ASP A 51 16.65 5.27 -7.93
N PHE A 52 15.85 6.09 -8.60
CA PHE A 52 14.48 5.75 -8.97
C PHE A 52 14.18 6.02 -10.45
N LYS A 53 13.15 5.34 -10.92
CA LYS A 53 12.43 5.66 -12.15
C LYS A 53 11.06 6.20 -11.78
N VAL A 54 10.68 7.34 -12.34
CA VAL A 54 9.31 7.87 -12.21
C VAL A 54 8.34 6.96 -12.94
N ILE A 55 7.29 6.51 -12.25
CA ILE A 55 6.22 5.70 -12.84
C ILE A 55 5.04 6.60 -13.22
N ASN A 56 4.64 7.49 -12.32
CA ASN A 56 3.60 8.49 -12.56
C ASN A 56 3.95 9.78 -11.80
N GLU A 57 3.86 10.91 -12.51
CA GLU A 57 4.15 12.25 -12.01
C GLU A 57 2.89 13.10 -11.96
N ASP A 58 1.92 12.67 -11.15
CA ASP A 58 0.77 13.50 -10.81
C ASP A 58 1.06 14.32 -9.54
N LEU A 59 1.10 15.64 -9.72
CA LEU A 59 1.32 16.63 -8.65
C LEU A 59 0.02 17.27 -8.15
N THR A 60 -1.15 16.78 -8.57
CA THR A 60 -2.42 17.21 -7.98
C THR A 60 -2.44 16.82 -6.50
N GLY A 61 -2.84 17.76 -5.64
CA GLY A 61 -2.80 17.56 -4.20
C GLY A 61 -1.44 17.85 -3.57
N TYR A 62 -0.47 18.36 -4.33
CA TYR A 62 0.79 18.89 -3.80
C TYR A 62 0.76 20.41 -3.76
N GLU A 63 1.44 20.97 -2.76
CA GLU A 63 1.63 22.40 -2.57
C GLU A 63 3.12 22.73 -2.65
N LEU A 64 3.46 23.79 -3.39
CA LEU A 64 4.82 24.31 -3.42
C LEU A 64 5.05 25.21 -2.20
N GLN A 65 5.87 24.75 -1.26
CA GLN A 65 6.25 25.55 -0.10
C GLN A 65 7.29 26.61 -0.50
N ARG A 66 6.79 27.84 -0.67
CA ARG A 66 7.57 29.02 -1.11
C ARG A 66 8.56 29.43 -0.03
N GLY A 67 9.78 28.93 -0.12
CA GLY A 67 10.89 29.16 0.81
C GLY A 67 11.91 28.02 0.76
N GLU A 68 11.43 26.80 0.52
CA GLU A 68 12.24 25.57 0.49
C GLU A 68 12.35 24.96 -0.91
N ASN A 69 11.64 25.53 -1.91
CA ASN A 69 11.49 24.96 -3.25
C ASN A 69 11.05 23.50 -3.20
N GLU A 70 10.18 23.16 -2.26
CA GLU A 70 9.72 21.80 -2.01
C GLU A 70 8.25 21.66 -2.39
N TYR A 71 7.92 20.64 -3.20
CA TYR A 71 6.54 20.19 -3.35
C TYR A 71 6.23 19.21 -2.24
N VAL A 72 5.15 19.48 -1.49
CA VAL A 72 4.73 18.68 -0.34
C VAL A 72 3.26 18.31 -0.53
N HIS A 73 2.89 17.05 -0.28
CA HIS A 73 1.48 16.64 -0.35
C HIS A 73 0.64 17.43 0.67
N ASN A 74 -0.52 17.95 0.26
CA ASN A 74 -1.33 18.93 1.00
C ASN A 74 -1.68 18.49 2.43
N LEU A 75 -1.94 17.20 2.65
CA LEU A 75 -2.22 16.62 3.97
C LEU A 75 -1.08 16.79 4.99
N ILE A 76 0.15 16.98 4.52
CA ILE A 76 1.35 17.18 5.34
C ILE A 76 2.04 18.52 5.05
N ALA A 77 1.43 19.38 4.24
CA ALA A 77 1.97 20.67 3.84
C ALA A 77 1.71 21.77 4.89
N TYR A 78 2.05 21.50 6.14
CA TYR A 78 1.92 22.48 7.23
C TYR A 78 3.26 22.71 7.94
N PRO A 79 3.50 23.92 8.49
CA PRO A 79 4.85 24.34 8.88
C PRO A 79 5.57 23.44 9.90
N SER A 80 4.84 22.86 10.87
CA SER A 80 5.43 22.02 11.91
C SER A 80 5.49 20.52 11.57
N PHE A 81 5.05 20.11 10.37
CA PHE A 81 4.87 18.69 10.04
C PHE A 81 6.10 17.82 10.36
N TYR A 82 7.28 18.24 9.91
CA TYR A 82 8.50 17.44 10.13
C TYR A 82 8.84 17.33 11.62
N GLU A 83 8.72 18.42 12.37
CA GLU A 83 8.94 18.41 13.83
C GLU A 83 7.94 17.48 14.53
N ASP A 84 6.66 17.60 14.19
CA ASP A 84 5.59 16.78 14.77
C ASP A 84 5.80 15.30 14.44
N TYR A 85 6.14 14.97 13.19
CA TYR A 85 6.42 13.60 12.76
C TYR A 85 7.61 12.98 13.51
N TYR A 86 8.73 13.69 13.62
CA TYR A 86 9.92 13.17 14.33
C TYR A 86 9.77 13.14 15.85
N ASN A 87 8.77 13.84 16.40
CA ASN A 87 8.38 13.75 17.81
C ASN A 87 7.26 12.73 18.06
N ASP A 88 6.99 11.84 17.11
CA ASP A 88 5.96 10.80 17.18
C ASP A 88 4.54 11.33 17.40
N ASP A 89 4.25 12.53 16.90
CA ASP A 89 2.88 13.05 16.92
C ASP A 89 1.96 12.13 16.11
N LYS A 90 0.86 11.71 16.75
CA LYS A 90 -0.08 10.76 16.19
C LYS A 90 -0.76 11.33 14.94
N GLN A 91 -1.16 12.60 14.96
CA GLN A 91 -1.87 13.22 13.85
C GLN A 91 -0.96 13.38 12.63
N ALA A 92 0.31 13.73 12.83
CA ALA A 92 1.30 13.82 11.76
C ALA A 92 1.52 12.46 11.07
N ARG A 93 1.68 11.39 11.86
CA ARG A 93 1.82 10.02 11.35
C ARG A 93 0.58 9.55 10.58
N GLU A 94 -0.61 9.82 11.11
CA GLU A 94 -1.88 9.51 10.42
C GLU A 94 -2.05 10.29 9.12
N ASN A 95 -1.71 11.58 9.11
CA ASN A 95 -1.78 12.40 7.91
C ASN A 95 -0.78 11.95 6.83
N LEU A 96 0.42 11.55 7.21
CA LEU A 96 1.41 10.97 6.29
C LEU A 96 0.90 9.66 5.69
N MET A 97 0.36 8.77 6.52
CA MET A 97 -0.21 7.51 6.04
C MET A 97 -1.35 7.74 5.06
N ARG A 98 -2.27 8.66 5.38
CA ARG A 98 -3.37 9.04 4.49
C ARG A 98 -2.89 9.68 3.19
N ALA A 99 -1.82 10.48 3.23
CA ALA A 99 -1.19 11.02 2.03
C ALA A 99 -0.66 9.91 1.14
N MET A 100 0.09 8.95 1.71
CA MET A 100 0.60 7.79 0.96
C MET A 100 -0.54 6.98 0.35
N GLN A 101 -1.56 6.67 1.14
CA GLN A 101 -2.76 5.96 0.67
C GLN A 101 -3.41 6.65 -0.52
N GLY A 102 -3.67 7.96 -0.42
CA GLY A 102 -4.26 8.73 -1.51
C GLY A 102 -3.37 8.78 -2.76
N ILE A 103 -2.05 8.84 -2.59
CA ILE A 103 -1.10 8.79 -3.71
C ILE A 103 -1.17 7.42 -4.40
N TYR A 104 -1.11 6.31 -3.66
CA TYR A 104 -1.21 4.97 -4.22
C TYR A 104 -2.58 4.73 -4.88
N GLU A 105 -3.66 5.11 -4.21
CA GLU A 105 -5.02 5.03 -4.75
C GLU A 105 -5.15 5.79 -6.06
N LYS A 106 -4.54 6.95 -6.17
CA LYS A 106 -4.63 7.74 -7.39
C LYS A 106 -3.75 7.19 -8.50
N ASP A 107 -2.49 6.91 -8.19
CA ASP A 107 -1.44 6.77 -9.20
C ASP A 107 -1.13 5.32 -9.60
N CYS A 108 -1.43 4.33 -8.76
CA CYS A 108 -1.24 2.91 -9.10
C CYS A 108 -2.41 2.37 -9.92
N SER A 109 -2.14 1.56 -10.94
CA SER A 109 -3.16 0.73 -11.56
C SER A 109 -3.58 -0.44 -10.66
N GLU A 110 -4.67 -1.13 -11.00
CA GLU A 110 -5.07 -2.36 -10.31
C GLU A 110 -3.98 -3.44 -10.39
N GLU A 111 -3.33 -3.57 -11.56
CA GLU A 111 -2.20 -4.49 -11.76
C GLU A 111 -1.01 -4.12 -10.85
N ASP A 112 -0.67 -2.83 -10.75
CA ASP A 112 0.39 -2.36 -9.84
C ASP A 112 0.09 -2.69 -8.38
N LEU A 113 -1.19 -2.58 -7.96
CA LEU A 113 -1.61 -2.89 -6.59
C LEU A 113 -1.49 -4.38 -6.31
N VAL A 114 -1.94 -5.24 -7.24
CA VAL A 114 -1.79 -6.70 -7.12
C VAL A 114 -0.32 -7.10 -7.04
N ASP A 115 0.54 -6.51 -7.89
CA ASP A 115 1.99 -6.70 -7.83
C ASP A 115 2.57 -6.30 -6.47
N CYS A 116 2.09 -5.20 -5.87
CA CYS A 116 2.54 -4.76 -4.55
C CYS A 116 2.04 -5.70 -3.43
N ILE A 117 0.80 -6.18 -3.50
CA ILE A 117 0.22 -7.12 -2.53
C ILE A 117 1.00 -8.45 -2.55
N CYS A 118 1.35 -8.94 -3.74
CA CYS A 118 2.05 -10.20 -3.95
C CYS A 118 3.58 -10.08 -3.85
N CYS A 119 4.10 -8.97 -3.33
CA CYS A 119 5.53 -8.73 -3.18
C CYS A 119 5.96 -8.93 -1.73
N ASP A 120 6.93 -9.83 -1.50
CA ASP A 120 7.45 -10.17 -0.17
C ASP A 120 8.20 -9.02 0.52
N ASP A 121 8.62 -7.99 -0.24
CA ASP A 121 9.38 -6.85 0.27
C ASP A 121 8.49 -5.77 0.92
N TYR A 122 7.16 -5.88 0.80
CA TYR A 122 6.23 -5.05 1.56
C TYR A 122 5.85 -5.73 2.88
N SER A 123 5.73 -4.93 3.94
CA SER A 123 5.17 -5.40 5.20
C SER A 123 3.71 -5.80 5.03
N ASP A 124 3.24 -6.69 5.90
CA ASP A 124 1.84 -7.12 5.91
C ASP A 124 0.87 -5.95 6.17
N ASP A 125 1.27 -4.95 6.96
CA ASP A 125 0.52 -3.69 7.15
C ASP A 125 0.35 -2.92 5.83
N MET A 126 1.43 -2.80 5.03
CA MET A 126 1.34 -2.15 3.72
C MET A 126 0.51 -2.96 2.74
N LYS A 127 0.57 -4.29 2.79
CA LYS A 127 -0.30 -5.16 1.99
C LYS A 127 -1.77 -4.98 2.36
N CYS A 128 -2.11 -4.80 3.64
CA CYS A 128 -3.47 -4.45 4.06
C CYS A 128 -3.93 -3.15 3.40
N ILE A 129 -3.08 -2.12 3.40
CA ILE A 129 -3.37 -0.84 2.76
C ILE A 129 -3.62 -1.02 1.25
N PHE A 130 -2.79 -1.80 0.56
CA PHE A 130 -3.00 -2.03 -0.88
C PHE A 130 -4.28 -2.81 -1.17
N LEU A 131 -4.65 -3.77 -0.33
CA LEU A 131 -5.92 -4.49 -0.42
C LEU A 131 -7.12 -3.55 -0.21
N GLU A 132 -7.05 -2.65 0.77
CA GLU A 132 -8.08 -1.62 0.99
C GLU A 132 -8.23 -0.70 -0.23
N ILE A 133 -7.11 -0.26 -0.80
CA ILE A 133 -7.12 0.57 -2.01
C ILE A 133 -7.72 -0.21 -3.19
N LEU A 134 -7.32 -1.46 -3.39
CA LEU A 134 -7.86 -2.30 -4.48
C LEU A 134 -9.38 -2.44 -4.37
N VAL A 135 -9.88 -2.65 -3.15
CA VAL A 135 -11.32 -2.73 -2.82
C VAL A 135 -12.09 -1.45 -3.16
N LEU A 136 -11.45 -0.28 -3.10
CA LEU A 136 -12.05 1.01 -3.44
C LEU A 136 -12.02 1.30 -4.94
N LYS A 137 -11.00 0.82 -5.65
CA LYS A 137 -10.78 1.14 -7.07
C LYS A 137 -11.60 0.30 -8.03
N THR A 138 -11.90 -0.95 -7.68
CA THR A 138 -12.59 -1.87 -8.57
C THR A 138 -13.79 -2.56 -7.92
N GLU A 139 -14.82 -2.77 -8.74
CA GLU A 139 -15.98 -3.59 -8.39
C GLU A 139 -15.72 -5.08 -8.63
N GLU A 140 -14.85 -5.41 -9.60
CA GLU A 140 -14.51 -6.79 -9.97
C GLU A 140 -13.00 -7.01 -9.81
N ILE A 141 -12.62 -7.86 -8.87
CA ILE A 141 -11.23 -8.19 -8.59
C ILE A 141 -10.93 -9.56 -9.18
N ASP A 142 -9.93 -9.64 -10.06
CA ASP A 142 -9.35 -10.92 -10.46
C ASP A 142 -8.60 -11.51 -9.26
N THR A 143 -9.25 -12.48 -8.61
CA THR A 143 -8.73 -13.13 -7.41
C THR A 143 -7.71 -14.22 -7.72
N THR A 144 -7.51 -14.58 -8.99
CA THR A 144 -6.65 -15.70 -9.40
C THR A 144 -5.23 -15.52 -8.90
N VAL A 145 -4.66 -14.32 -9.08
CA VAL A 145 -3.28 -14.02 -8.66
C VAL A 145 -3.18 -13.99 -7.13
N LEU A 146 -4.17 -13.40 -6.46
CA LEU A 146 -4.21 -13.33 -4.99
C LEU A 146 -4.30 -14.72 -4.35
N LEU A 147 -5.16 -15.60 -4.87
CA LEU A 147 -5.30 -16.98 -4.40
C LEU A 147 -4.05 -17.82 -4.70
N GLY A 148 -3.37 -17.55 -5.82
CA GLY A 148 -2.11 -18.19 -6.16
C GLY A 148 -0.95 -17.82 -5.23
N TYR A 149 -0.94 -16.58 -4.72
CA TYR A 149 0.10 -16.09 -3.82
C TYR A 149 -0.18 -16.43 -2.34
N PHE A 150 -1.42 -16.23 -1.88
CA PHE A 150 -1.81 -16.47 -0.49
C PHE A 150 -2.30 -17.89 -0.26
N HIS A 151 -1.38 -18.79 0.11
CA HIS A 151 -1.74 -20.13 0.58
C HIS A 151 -2.25 -20.11 2.03
N LEU A 152 -3.08 -21.09 2.42
CA LEU A 152 -3.67 -21.18 3.77
C LEU A 152 -2.63 -21.16 4.91
N ASP A 153 -1.42 -21.68 4.68
CA ASP A 153 -0.32 -21.63 5.65
C ASP A 153 0.22 -20.20 5.90
N TYR A 154 0.09 -19.30 4.91
CA TYR A 154 0.44 -17.89 5.06
C TYR A 154 -0.54 -17.21 6.02
N LEU A 155 -1.82 -17.58 5.94
CA LEU A 155 -2.89 -16.91 6.68
C LEU A 155 -2.70 -17.01 8.20
N ARG A 156 -2.17 -18.12 8.70
CA ARG A 156 -1.93 -18.29 10.15
C ARG A 156 -0.90 -17.33 10.74
N LYS A 157 -0.12 -16.63 9.92
CA LYS A 157 0.98 -15.77 10.37
C LYS A 157 0.52 -14.36 10.72
N ASP A 158 -0.49 -13.86 10.01
CA ASP A 158 -1.04 -12.52 10.22
C ASP A 158 -2.57 -12.53 10.01
N MET A 159 -3.32 -12.39 11.11
CA MET A 159 -4.78 -12.38 11.09
C MET A 159 -5.37 -11.09 10.50
N THR A 160 -4.67 -9.97 10.61
CA THR A 160 -5.12 -8.69 10.05
C THR A 160 -5.06 -8.76 8.53
N LEU A 161 -3.94 -9.18 7.98
CA LEU A 161 -3.77 -9.36 6.54
C LEU A 161 -4.72 -10.43 6.00
N THR A 162 -4.88 -11.55 6.72
CA THR A 162 -5.84 -12.59 6.35
C THR A 162 -7.26 -12.04 6.27
N LYS A 163 -7.69 -11.28 7.29
CA LYS A 163 -9.02 -10.67 7.31
C LYS A 163 -9.20 -9.71 6.12
N SER A 164 -8.23 -8.84 5.88
CA SER A 164 -8.25 -7.91 4.75
C SER A 164 -8.38 -8.64 3.43
N LEU A 165 -7.57 -9.68 3.21
CA LEU A 165 -7.63 -10.53 2.02
C LEU A 165 -9.01 -11.20 1.88
N PHE A 166 -9.55 -11.78 2.95
CA PHE A 166 -10.84 -12.47 2.90
C PHE A 166 -11.97 -11.50 2.56
N ALA A 167 -11.94 -10.28 3.09
CA ALA A 167 -12.90 -9.24 2.73
C ALA A 167 -12.82 -8.87 1.24
N VAL A 168 -11.62 -8.87 0.66
CA VAL A 168 -11.41 -8.66 -0.78
C VAL A 168 -11.97 -9.82 -1.59
N LEU A 169 -11.58 -11.06 -1.25
CA LEU A 169 -12.01 -12.26 -1.96
C LEU A 169 -13.53 -12.44 -1.92
N ALA A 170 -14.18 -12.13 -0.79
CA ALA A 170 -15.62 -12.25 -0.62
C ALA A 170 -16.44 -11.34 -1.54
N LYS A 171 -15.83 -10.31 -2.15
CA LYS A 171 -16.51 -9.50 -3.19
C LYS A 171 -16.67 -10.26 -4.51
N SER A 172 -15.81 -11.24 -4.79
CA SER A 172 -15.80 -11.97 -6.05
C SER A 172 -16.60 -13.27 -5.95
N LYS A 173 -17.77 -13.31 -6.57
CA LYS A 173 -18.59 -14.52 -6.73
C LYS A 173 -18.01 -15.43 -7.83
N ASN A 174 -16.82 -15.99 -7.61
CA ASN A 174 -16.21 -16.97 -8.52
C ASN A 174 -16.02 -18.34 -7.83
N GLU A 175 -15.89 -19.36 -8.66
CA GLU A 175 -15.76 -20.76 -8.20
C GLU A 175 -14.46 -21.01 -7.43
N ASP A 176 -13.36 -20.33 -7.78
CA ASP A 176 -12.08 -20.50 -7.11
C ASP A 176 -12.10 -19.99 -5.66
N VAL A 177 -12.73 -18.82 -5.41
CA VAL A 177 -12.96 -18.27 -4.07
C VAL A 177 -13.88 -19.19 -3.27
N TYR A 178 -14.95 -19.71 -3.91
CA TYR A 178 -15.85 -20.67 -3.27
C TYR A 178 -15.07 -21.89 -2.75
N HIS A 179 -14.23 -22.51 -3.59
CA HIS A 179 -13.43 -23.67 -3.18
C HIS A 179 -12.39 -23.31 -2.13
N PHE A 180 -11.76 -22.14 -2.24
CA PHE A 180 -10.81 -21.64 -1.24
C PHE A 180 -11.46 -21.45 0.13
N PHE A 181 -12.64 -20.82 0.19
CA PHE A 181 -13.39 -20.64 1.44
C PHE A 181 -13.93 -21.97 2.00
N LEU A 182 -14.31 -22.91 1.15
CA LEU A 182 -14.71 -24.25 1.58
C LEU A 182 -13.53 -24.99 2.24
N ALA A 183 -12.33 -24.90 1.66
CA ALA A 183 -11.11 -25.45 2.23
C ALA A 183 -10.75 -24.76 3.57
N TYR A 184 -10.89 -23.44 3.65
CA TYR A 184 -10.74 -22.71 4.91
C TYR A 184 -11.67 -23.24 6.00
N LEU A 185 -12.97 -23.40 5.73
CA LEU A 185 -13.92 -23.90 6.73
C LEU A 185 -13.58 -25.33 7.19
N TYR A 186 -13.06 -26.17 6.30
CA TYR A 186 -12.68 -27.53 6.66
C TYR A 186 -11.45 -27.59 7.57
N GLU A 187 -10.44 -26.76 7.30
CA GLU A 187 -9.13 -26.85 7.95
C GLU A 187 -8.94 -25.86 9.11
N ASN A 188 -9.68 -24.75 9.12
CA ASN A 188 -9.37 -23.57 9.90
C ASN A 188 -10.60 -22.89 10.55
N ALA A 189 -11.80 -23.47 10.45
CA ALA A 189 -12.98 -22.91 11.11
C ALA A 189 -12.77 -22.76 12.64
N GLY A 190 -13.22 -21.63 13.19
CA GLY A 190 -13.08 -21.30 14.61
C GLY A 190 -11.73 -20.65 14.98
N LEU A 191 -10.83 -20.42 14.01
CA LEU A 191 -9.60 -19.65 14.27
C LEU A 191 -9.88 -18.16 14.48
N SER A 192 -10.86 -17.60 13.79
CA SER A 192 -11.28 -16.20 13.92
C SER A 192 -12.76 -16.06 13.61
N GLU A 193 -13.52 -15.57 14.59
CA GLU A 193 -14.97 -15.34 14.45
C GLU A 193 -15.27 -14.34 13.33
N GLU A 194 -14.44 -13.31 13.17
CA GLU A 194 -14.62 -12.29 12.13
C GLU A 194 -14.37 -12.84 10.73
N ILE A 195 -13.36 -13.71 10.57
CA ILE A 195 -13.06 -14.34 9.27
C ILE A 195 -14.14 -15.37 8.94
N ASP A 196 -14.56 -16.17 9.93
CA ASP A 196 -15.65 -17.12 9.78
C ASP A 196 -16.95 -16.43 9.35
N GLU A 197 -17.24 -15.24 9.87
CA GLU A 197 -18.40 -14.45 9.48
C GLU A 197 -18.31 -13.97 8.02
N ILE A 198 -17.16 -13.46 7.57
CA ILE A 198 -16.94 -13.07 6.17
C ILE A 198 -17.26 -14.25 5.23
N VAL A 199 -16.76 -15.44 5.58
CA VAL A 199 -16.96 -16.65 4.79
C VAL A 199 -18.42 -17.13 4.80
N ARG A 200 -19.11 -17.06 5.95
CA ARG A 200 -20.54 -17.41 6.03
C ARG A 200 -21.39 -16.49 5.19
N VAL A 201 -21.22 -15.17 5.34
CA VAL A 201 -21.94 -14.16 4.55
C VAL A 201 -21.72 -14.41 3.05
N TYR A 202 -20.48 -14.71 2.65
CA TYR A 202 -20.20 -15.07 1.27
C TYR A 202 -21.03 -16.25 0.75
N PHE A 203 -21.12 -17.34 1.51
CA PHE A 203 -21.89 -18.52 1.10
C PHE A 203 -23.40 -18.27 1.09
N ASP A 204 -23.91 -17.49 2.05
CA ASP A 204 -25.32 -17.10 2.11
C ASP A 204 -25.71 -16.24 0.89
N ASP A 205 -24.80 -15.36 0.45
CA ASP A 205 -25.00 -14.48 -0.69
C ASP A 205 -24.59 -15.09 -2.04
N TYR A 206 -24.00 -16.29 -2.08
CA TYR A 206 -23.38 -16.84 -3.31
C TYR A 206 -24.40 -17.14 -4.43
N TYR A 207 -25.66 -17.44 -4.06
CA TYR A 207 -26.75 -17.78 -4.99
C TYR A 207 -27.66 -16.58 -5.31
#